data_AF-A0A345CU01-F1
#
_entry.id   AF-A0A345CU01-F1
#
_cell.length_a   1.000
_cell.length_b   1.000
_cell.length_c   1.000
_cell.angle_alpha   90.00
_cell.angle_beta   90.00
_cell.angle_gamma   90.00
#
_symmetry.space_group_name_H-M   'P 1'
#
loop_
_entity.id
_entity.type
_entity.pdbx_description
1 polymer ?
#
loop_
_entity_poly.entity_id
_entity_poly.type
_entity_poly.pdbx_seq_one_letter_code
_entity_poly.pdbx_strand_id
1 'polypeptide(L)'
;MAIRILARRIFKVTFYIFISLGVGRTLGSPETWMNHDLSNQLGHMIYGPGEIGADNFYGLYFYISIITVFSLTTVIYIPIMALFRKIRKK
;
A
#
# COMPACT_ATOMS: atom_id res chain seq x y z
N MET A 1 23.16 24.33 1.67
CA MET A 1 22.90 23.06 0.94
C MET A 1 21.92 22.12 1.64
N ALA A 2 21.98 21.96 2.98
CA ALA A 2 21.15 21.03 3.75
C ALA A 2 19.63 21.21 3.53
N ILE A 3 19.14 22.46 3.56
CA ILE A 3 17.72 22.78 3.36
C ILE A 3 17.19 22.27 2.00
N ARG A 4 17.97 22.42 0.93
CA ARG A 4 17.61 21.93 -0.41
C ARG A 4 17.58 20.39 -0.50
N ILE A 5 18.34 19.70 0.34
CA ILE A 5 18.32 18.23 0.41
C ILE A 5 17.08 17.78 1.20
N LEU A 6 16.82 18.44 2.33
CA LEU A 6 15.66 18.16 3.16
C LEU A 6 14.35 18.39 2.39
N ALA A 7 14.20 19.52 1.71
CA ALA A 7 13.03 19.82 0.89
C ALA A 7 12.78 18.75 -0.19
N ARG A 8 13.84 18.24 -0.82
CA ARG A 8 13.74 17.15 -1.81
C ARG A 8 13.34 15.82 -1.19
N ARG A 9 13.74 15.53 0.06
CA ARG A 9 13.32 14.33 0.78
C ARG A 9 11.85 14.43 1.18
N ILE A 10 11.45 15.57 1.75
CA ILE A 10 10.05 15.83 2.13
C ILE A 10 9.14 15.69 0.92
N PHE A 11 9.46 16.36 -0.20
CA PHE A 11 8.67 16.26 -1.43
C PHE A 11 8.47 14.81 -1.89
N LYS A 12 9.52 13.98 -1.85
CA LYS A 12 9.41 12.56 -2.22
C LYS A 12 8.49 11.77 -1.30
N VAL A 13 8.61 11.97 0.01
CA VAL A 13 7.77 11.31 1.00
C VAL A 13 6.32 11.75 0.85
N THR A 14 6.07 13.05 0.78
CA THR A 14 4.74 13.63 0.55
C THR A 14 4.12 13.10 -0.74
N PHE A 15 4.88 13.07 -1.84
CA PHE A 15 4.42 12.54 -3.11
C PHE A 15 4.07 11.04 -3.05
N TYR A 16 4.88 10.24 -2.35
CA TYR A 16 4.59 8.83 -2.11
C TYR A 16 3.28 8.65 -1.34
N ILE A 17 3.07 9.45 -0.27
CA ILE A 17 1.84 9.44 0.51
C ILE A 17 0.63 9.79 -0.36
N PHE A 18 0.73 10.81 -1.21
CA PHE A 18 -0.36 11.17 -2.12
C PHE A 18 -0.71 10.03 -3.10
N ILE A 19 0.29 9.33 -3.64
CA ILE A 19 0.03 8.14 -4.47
C ILE A 19 -0.65 7.05 -3.64
N SER A 20 -0.20 6.77 -2.41
CA SER A 20 -0.83 5.77 -1.55
C SER A 20 -2.28 6.09 -1.23
N LEU A 21 -2.60 7.36 -0.96
CA LEU A 21 -3.98 7.79 -0.75
C LEU A 21 -4.82 7.58 -2.01
N GLY A 22 -4.29 7.91 -3.19
CA GLY A 22 -4.95 7.66 -4.47
C GLY A 22 -5.21 6.16 -4.70
N VAL A 23 -4.18 5.33 -4.55
CA VAL A 23 -4.26 3.87 -4.70
C VAL A 23 -5.28 3.27 -3.75
N GLY A 24 -5.22 3.61 -2.45
CA GLY A 24 -6.18 3.12 -1.46
C GLY A 24 -7.61 3.55 -1.77
N ARG A 25 -7.80 4.79 -2.25
CA ARG A 25 -9.14 5.29 -2.59
C ARG A 25 -9.71 4.62 -3.84
N THR A 26 -8.87 4.28 -4.82
CA THR A 26 -9.27 3.57 -6.04
C THR A 26 -9.55 2.09 -5.80
N LEU A 27 -8.77 1.42 -4.95
CA LEU A 27 -8.99 0.02 -4.58
C LEU A 27 -10.30 -0.21 -3.82
N GLY A 28 -10.66 0.71 -2.92
CA GLY A 28 -11.86 0.54 -2.08
C GLY A 28 -11.69 -0.55 -1.02
N SER A 29 -12.81 -1.08 -0.51
CA SER A 29 -12.80 -2.04 0.61
C SER A 29 -12.13 -3.35 0.19
N PRO A 30 -11.20 -3.91 0.99
CA PRO A 30 -10.62 -5.23 0.75
C PRO A 30 -11.64 -6.35 0.59
N GLU A 31 -12.81 -6.24 1.21
CA GLU A 31 -13.90 -7.21 1.08
C GLU A 31 -14.44 -7.31 -0.36
N THR A 32 -14.26 -6.25 -1.17
CA THR A 32 -14.80 -6.20 -2.54
C THR A 32 -13.90 -6.82 -3.59
N TRP A 33 -12.60 -6.90 -3.33
CA TRP A 33 -11.61 -7.38 -4.30
C TRP A 33 -10.80 -8.58 -3.82
N MET A 34 -10.84 -8.88 -2.52
CA MET A 34 -10.17 -10.05 -1.98
C MET A 34 -11.01 -11.31 -2.16
N ASN A 35 -10.36 -12.39 -2.60
CA ASN A 35 -11.02 -13.68 -2.73
C ASN A 35 -11.34 -14.25 -1.33
N HIS A 36 -12.60 -14.68 -1.14
CA HIS A 36 -13.08 -15.18 0.14
C HIS A 36 -12.33 -16.43 0.63
N ASP A 37 -12.07 -17.40 -0.25
CA ASP A 37 -11.36 -18.64 0.12
C ASP A 37 -9.93 -18.34 0.54
N LEU A 38 -9.26 -17.43 -0.17
CA LEU A 38 -7.91 -16.98 0.16
C LEU A 38 -7.91 -16.23 1.50
N SER A 39 -8.90 -15.38 1.77
CA SER A 39 -9.07 -14.73 3.07
C SER A 39 -9.24 -15.75 4.20
N ASN A 40 -10.06 -16.78 4.00
CA ASN A 40 -10.25 -17.83 5.01
C ASN A 40 -8.96 -18.62 5.25
N GLN A 41 -8.24 -18.98 4.18
CA GLN A 41 -6.94 -19.67 4.29
C GLN A 41 -5.92 -18.84 5.07
N LEU A 42 -5.77 -17.55 4.73
CA LEU A 42 -4.89 -16.64 5.44
C LEU A 42 -5.33 -16.44 6.89
N GLY A 43 -6.64 -16.35 7.13
CA GLY A 43 -7.22 -16.28 8.46
C GLY A 43 -6.81 -17.48 9.31
N HIS A 44 -7.01 -18.70 8.82
CA HIS A 44 -6.64 -19.91 9.58
C HIS A 44 -5.12 -20.07 9.73
N MET A 45 -4.34 -19.55 8.77
CA MET A 45 -2.89 -19.54 8.87
C MET A 45 -2.39 -18.62 9.99
N ILE A 46 -3.03 -17.46 10.19
CA ILE A 46 -2.63 -16.46 11.18
C ILE A 46 -3.22 -16.76 12.57
N TYR A 47 -4.51 -17.10 12.63
CA TYR A 47 -5.26 -17.24 13.87
C TYR A 47 -5.44 -18.70 14.32
N GLY A 48 -5.04 -19.66 13.49
CA GLY A 48 -5.11 -21.09 13.80
C GLY A 48 -6.42 -21.77 13.35
N PRO A 49 -6.54 -23.08 13.60
CA PRO A 49 -7.75 -23.85 13.28
C PRO A 49 -8.90 -23.48 14.23
N GLY A 50 -10.11 -23.32 13.69
CA GLY A 50 -11.32 -22.98 14.45
C GLY A 50 -12.12 -21.83 13.83
N GLU A 51 -13.28 -21.49 14.40
CA GLU A 51 -14.07 -20.36 13.93
C GLU A 51 -13.32 -19.04 14.16
N ILE A 52 -13.12 -18.29 13.07
CA ILE A 52 -12.49 -16.98 13.12
C ILE A 52 -13.61 -15.94 13.22
N GLY A 53 -13.65 -15.25 14.35
CA GLY A 53 -14.61 -14.17 14.57
C GLY A 53 -14.46 -13.02 13.56
N ALA A 54 -15.55 -12.30 13.33
CA ALA A 54 -15.58 -11.17 12.39
C ALA A 54 -14.49 -10.11 12.69
N ASP A 55 -14.22 -9.82 13.96
CA ASP A 55 -13.18 -8.87 14.39
C ASP A 55 -11.78 -9.23 13.85
N ASN A 56 -11.45 -10.52 13.85
CA ASN A 56 -10.17 -11.00 13.32
C ASN A 56 -10.12 -10.89 11.79
N PHE A 57 -11.24 -11.12 11.10
CA PHE A 57 -11.33 -10.89 9.67
C PHE A 57 -11.20 -9.41 9.30
N TYR A 58 -11.80 -8.49 10.07
CA TYR A 58 -11.60 -7.05 9.87
C TYR A 58 -10.12 -6.66 10.02
N GLY A 59 -9.46 -7.19 11.04
CA GLY A 59 -8.01 -7.02 11.22
C GLY A 59 -7.20 -7.55 10.04
N LEU A 60 -7.50 -8.77 9.61
CA LEU A 60 -6.87 -9.41 8.44
C LEU A 60 -7.00 -8.54 7.18
N TYR A 61 -8.22 -8.12 6.86
CA TYR A 61 -8.52 -7.28 5.71
C TYR A 61 -7.80 -5.93 5.78
N PHE A 62 -7.71 -5.33 6.97
CA PHE A 62 -6.95 -4.10 7.18
C PHE A 62 -5.46 -4.27 6.86
N TYR A 63 -4.82 -5.33 7.37
CA TYR A 63 -3.40 -5.59 7.10
C TYR A 63 -3.14 -5.85 5.62
N ILE A 64 -4.00 -6.64 4.98
CA ILE A 64 -3.90 -6.94 3.54
C ILE A 64 -4.06 -5.65 2.73
N SER A 65 -5.02 -4.81 3.08
CA SER A 65 -5.23 -3.52 2.41
C SER A 65 -3.97 -2.64 2.52
N ILE A 66 -3.39 -2.51 3.71
CA ILE A 66 -2.14 -1.76 3.92
C ILE A 66 -1.00 -2.29 3.04
N ILE A 67 -0.74 -3.61 3.09
CA ILE A 67 0.35 -4.22 2.34
C ILE A 67 0.15 -4.04 0.83
N THR A 68 -1.09 -4.22 0.36
CA THR A 68 -1.45 -4.09 -1.05
C THR A 68 -1.28 -2.64 -1.53
N VAL A 69 -1.80 -1.67 -0.79
CA VAL A 69 -1.71 -0.24 -1.13
C VAL A 69 -0.25 0.20 -1.21
N PHE A 70 0.58 -0.15 -0.22
CA PHE A 70 1.99 0.26 -0.24
C PHE A 70 2.81 -0.47 -1.30
N SER A 71 2.52 -1.75 -1.56
CA SER A 71 3.14 -2.51 -2.65
C SER A 71 2.86 -1.86 -4.01
N LEU A 72 1.59 -1.58 -4.30
CA LEU A 72 1.19 -0.93 -5.55
C LEU A 72 1.71 0.50 -5.65
N THR A 73 1.68 1.27 -4.56
CA THR A 73 2.29 2.59 -4.52
C THR A 73 3.76 2.52 -4.91
N THR A 74 4.51 1.55 -4.39
CA THR A 74 5.93 1.38 -4.72
C THR A 74 6.14 1.09 -6.21
N VAL A 75 5.35 0.18 -6.77
CA VAL A 75 5.38 -0.18 -8.20
C VAL A 75 5.09 1.05 -9.09
N ILE A 76 4.19 1.94 -8.68
CA ILE A 76 3.85 3.17 -9.40
C ILE A 76 4.92 4.26 -9.19
N TYR A 77 5.42 4.41 -7.97
CA TYR A 77 6.32 5.49 -7.58
C TYR A 77 7.71 5.35 -8.21
N ILE A 78 8.26 4.13 -8.31
CA ILE A 78 9.58 3.86 -8.89
C ILE A 78 9.71 4.40 -10.33
N PRO A 79 8.83 4.04 -11.29
CA PRO A 79 8.93 4.54 -12.66
C PRO A 79 8.73 6.06 -12.73
N ILE A 80 7.82 6.64 -11.95
CA ILE A 80 7.64 8.10 -11.89
C ILE A 80 8.94 8.80 -11.46
N MET A 81 9.60 8.30 -10.41
CA MET A 81 10.87 8.87 -9.96
C MET A 81 12.00 8.63 -10.97
N ALA A 82 11.99 7.50 -11.67
CA ALA A 82 12.93 7.25 -12.77
C ALA A 82 12.74 8.26 -13.92
N LEU A 83 11.49 8.59 -14.28
CA LEU A 83 11.16 9.61 -15.27
C LEU A 83 11.64 11.00 -14.83
N PHE A 84 11.36 11.43 -13.59
CA PHE A 84 11.85 12.71 -13.08
C PHE A 84 13.38 12.81 -13.08
N ARG A 85 14.08 11.71 -12.76
CA ARG A 85 15.55 11.66 -12.85
C ARG A 85 16.04 11.80 -14.29
N LYS A 86 15.38 11.17 -15.26
CA LYS A 86 15.71 11.31 -16.69
C LYS A 86 15.51 12.75 -17.16
N ILE A 87 14.37 13.37 -16.83
CA ILE A 87 14.04 14.75 -17.20
C ILE A 87 15.08 15.73 -16.64
N ARG A 88 15.50 15.55 -15.37
CA ARG A 88 16.50 16.43 -14.74
C ARG A 88 17.93 16.28 -15.27
N LYS A 89 18.27 15.14 -15.86
CA LYS A 89 19.60 14.88 -16.45
C LYS A 89 19.71 15.36 -17.89
N LYS A 90 18.58 15.72 -18.51
CA LYS A 90 18.51 16.38 -19.81
C LYS A 90 18.59 17.88 -19.61
#